data_AF-A0A7Y7QDW9-F1
#
_entry.id   AF-A0A7Y7QDW9-F1
#
_cell.length_a   1.000
_cell.length_b   1.000
_cell.length_c   1.000
_cell.angle_alpha   90.00
_cell.angle_beta   90.00
_cell.angle_gamma   90.00
#
_symmetry.space_group_name_H-M   'P 1'
#
loop_
_entity.id
_entity.type
_entity.pdbx_description
1 polymer ?
#
loop_
_entity_poly.entity_id
_entity_poly.type
_entity_poly.pdbx_seq_one_letter_code
_entity_poly.pdbx_strand_id
1 'polypeptide(L)' 'MTKEKNIKVAQMDETRNGHTVSVLKIGDQEIGFIEPDGTRFTAYVAGSNKPNRFKNIDDAVNALIAEYHLHQG' A
#
# COMPACT_ATOMS: atom_id res chain seq x y z
N MET A 1 -16.64 19.90 5.18
CA MET A 1 -16.26 19.95 3.74
C MET A 1 -15.06 19.03 3.58
N THR A 2 -15.31 17.74 3.36
CA THR A 2 -14.25 16.73 3.26
C THR A 2 -13.54 16.92 1.93
N LYS A 3 -12.26 17.32 1.95
CA LYS A 3 -11.42 17.29 0.75
C LYS A 3 -11.28 15.83 0.36
N GLU A 4 -12.12 15.36 -0.54
CA GLU A 4 -11.87 14.14 -1.32
C GLU A 4 -10.60 14.42 -2.13
N LYS A 5 -9.43 14.15 -1.52
CA LYS A 5 -8.19 14.08 -2.26
C LYS A 5 -8.37 12.89 -3.19
N ASN A 6 -8.60 13.18 -4.47
CA ASN A 6 -8.59 12.18 -5.53
C ASN A 6 -7.14 11.72 -5.73
N ILE A 7 -6.62 10.94 -4.79
CA ILE A 7 -5.28 10.38 -4.82
C ILE A 7 -5.33 9.32 -5.91
N LYS A 8 -4.69 9.60 -7.04
CA LYS A 8 -4.52 8.61 -8.11
C LYS A 8 -3.49 7.60 -7.66
N VAL A 9 -3.97 6.54 -7.03
CA VAL A 9 -3.15 5.41 -6.61
C VAL A 9 -3.07 4.45 -7.79
N ALA A 10 -1.87 4.23 -8.29
CA ALA A 10 -1.60 3.19 -9.26
C ALA A 10 -1.22 1.91 -8.51
N GLN A 11 -2.01 0.86 -8.70
CA GLN A 11 -1.67 -0.49 -8.25
C GLN A 11 -1.07 -1.25 -9.44
N MET A 12 0.08 -1.88 -9.23
CA MET A 12 0.77 -2.70 -10.22
C MET A 12 1.14 -4.02 -9.59
N ASP A 13 0.79 -5.13 -10.23
CA ASP A 13 1.21 -6.45 -9.77
C ASP A 13 2.64 -6.74 -10.27
N GLU A 14 3.55 -6.97 -9.32
CA GLU A 14 4.94 -7.27 -9.58
C GLU A 14 5.29 -8.61 -8.94
N THR A 15 6.04 -9.45 -9.64
CA THR A 15 6.56 -10.68 -9.04
C THR A 15 7.86 -10.37 -8.29
N ARG A 16 7.80 -10.29 -6.96
CA ARG A 16 8.99 -10.14 -6.10
C ARG A 16 9.29 -11.46 -5.42
N ASN A 17 10.54 -11.92 -5.54
CA ASN A 17 11.02 -13.14 -4.88
C ASN A 17 10.15 -14.41 -5.15
N GLY A 18 9.52 -14.49 -6.32
CA GLY A 18 8.63 -15.59 -6.70
C GLY A 18 7.19 -15.46 -6.20
N HIS A 19 6.85 -14.39 -5.48
CA HIS A 19 5.49 -14.08 -5.03
C HIS A 19 4.94 -12.88 -5.82
N THR A 20 3.66 -12.96 -6.21
CA THR A 20 2.96 -11.81 -6.78
C THR A 20 2.60 -10.84 -5.67
N VAL A 21 3.17 -9.65 -5.71
CA VAL A 21 2.87 -8.54 -4.80
C VAL A 21 2.21 -7.40 -5.57
N SER A 22 1.27 -6.71 -4.94
CA SER A 22 0.66 -5.52 -5.52
C SER A 22 1.39 -4.28 -5.02
N VAL A 23 2.24 -3.70 -5.86
CA VAL A 23 2.98 -2.46 -5.60
C VAL A 23 2.05 -1.27 -5.77
N LEU A 24 2.08 -0.34 -4.82
CA LEU A 24 1.27 0.87 -4.81
C LEU A 24 2.14 2.09 -5.02
N LYS A 25 1.73 2.92 -5.97
CA LYS A 25 2.41 4.16 -6.33
C LYS A 25 1.44 5.33 -6.33
N ILE A 26 1.88 6.49 -5.83
CA ILE A 26 1.16 7.75 -5.96
C ILE A 26 1.97 8.63 -6.91
N GLY A 27 1.44 8.86 -8.12
CA GLY A 27 2.22 9.46 -9.20
C GLY A 27 3.41 8.56 -9.56
N ASP A 28 4.63 9.10 -9.45
CA ASP A 28 5.88 8.37 -9.70
C ASP A 28 6.52 7.76 -8.44
N GLN A 29 5.92 7.98 -7.25
CA GLN A 29 6.51 7.55 -6.00
C GLN A 29 5.89 6.24 -5.50
N GLU A 30 6.73 5.22 -5.28
CA GLU A 30 6.33 3.99 -4.58
C GLU A 30 6.10 4.28 -3.10
N ILE A 31 4.87 4.07 -2.64
CA ILE A 31 4.49 4.24 -1.24
C ILE A 31 4.60 2.93 -0.46
N GLY A 32 4.70 1.80 -1.17
CA GLY A 32 4.81 0.48 -0.58
C GLY A 32 4.24 -0.61 -1.48
N PHE A 33 4.08 -1.80 -0.92
CA PHE A 33 3.52 -2.95 -1.61
C PHE A 33 2.68 -3.81 -0.67
N ILE A 34 1.72 -4.53 -1.24
CA ILE A 34 0.87 -5.49 -0.55
C ILE A 34 1.25 -6.89 -1.00
N GLU A 35 1.59 -7.74 -0.04
CA GLU A 35 1.79 -9.16 -0.26
C GLU A 35 0.56 -9.93 0.25
N PRO A 36 -0.10 -10.73 -0.60
CA PRO A 36 -1.13 -11.65 -0.15
C PRO A 36 -0.46 -12.79 0.64
N ASP A 37 -0.89 -12.97 1.89
CA ASP A 37 -0.45 -14.03 2.79
C ASP A 37 -1.66 -14.90 3.17
N GLY A 38 -1.94 -15.90 2.34
CA GLY A 38 -3.08 -16.80 2.49
C GLY A 38 -4.42 -16.08 2.40
N THR A 39 -5.07 -15.86 3.56
CA THR A 39 -6.38 -15.18 3.68
C THR A 39 -6.26 -13.72 4.11
N ARG A 40 -5.03 -13.20 4.22
CA ARG A 40 -4.74 -11.85 4.68
C ARG A 40 -3.85 -11.12 3.68
N PHE A 41 -3.80 -9.81 3.83
CA PHE A 41 -2.99 -8.93 3.01
C PHE A 41 -2.00 -8.19 3.90
N THR A 42 -0.71 -8.36 3.65
CA THR A 42 0.35 -7.71 4.42
C THR A 42 0.84 -6.50 3.63
N ALA A 43 0.60 -5.31 4.16
CA ALA A 43 1.03 -4.05 3.58
C ALA A 43 2.40 -3.65 4.15
N TYR A 44 3.34 -3.39 3.26
CA TYR A 44 4.70 -2.93 3.58
C TYR A 44 4.83 -1.49 3.09
N VAL A 45 4.90 -0.54 4.02
CA VAL A 45 4.99 0.89 3.71
C VAL A 45 6.46 1.25 3.44
N ALA A 46 6.72 1.95 2.35
CA ALA A 46 8.06 2.41 2.00
C ALA A 46 8.59 3.37 3.09
N GLY A 47 9.73 3.02 3.68
CA GLY A 47 10.33 3.78 4.79
C GLY A 47 9.81 3.41 6.18
N SER A 48 8.86 2.48 6.30
CA SER A 48 8.42 1.90 7.58
C SER A 48 9.00 0.50 7.74
N ASN A 49 9.49 0.18 8.94
CA ASN A 49 10.07 -1.15 9.22
C ASN A 49 9.04 -2.13 9.80
N LYS A 50 7.75 -1.76 9.82
CA LYS A 50 6.66 -2.55 10.38
C LYS A 50 5.58 -2.78 9.33
N PRO A 51 5.36 -4.03 8.89
CA PRO A 51 4.23 -4.34 8.03
C PRO A 51 2.92 -4.35 8.82
N ASN A 52 1.85 -3.90 8.19
CA ASN A 52 0.49 -3.96 8.73
C ASN A 52 -0.31 -5.03 8.00
N ARG A 53 -1.10 -5.82 8.74
CA ARG A 53 -1.80 -6.99 8.19
C ARG A 53 -3.30 -6.79 8.23
N PHE A 54 -3.93 -6.92 7.08
CA PHE A 54 -5.34 -6.62 6.83
C PHE A 54 -6.08 -7.86 6.35
N LYS A 55 -7.40 -7.84 6.50
CA LYS A 55 -8.29 -8.90 6.00
C LYS A 55 -8.68 -8.69 4.54
N ASN A 56 -8.72 -7.43 4.10
CA ASN A 56 -9.11 -7.03 2.75
C ASN A 56 -7.98 -6.21 2.11
N ILE A 57 -7.88 -6.27 0.79
CA ILE A 57 -6.90 -5.49 0.04
C ILE A 57 -7.23 -3.99 0.09
N ASP A 58 -8.50 -3.60 0.05
CA ASP A 58 -8.92 -2.18 0.13
C ASP A 58 -8.47 -1.51 1.43
N ASP A 59 -8.60 -2.21 2.57
CA ASP A 59 -8.12 -1.73 3.87
C ASP A 59 -6.59 -1.54 3.86
N ALA A 60 -5.86 -2.48 3.26
CA ALA A 60 -4.41 -2.42 3.12
C ALA A 60 -3.95 -1.25 2.24
N VAL A 61 -4.64 -1.03 1.11
CA VAL A 61 -4.40 0.11 0.21
C VAL A 61 -4.64 1.43 0.95
N ASN A 62 -5.78 1.55 1.63
CA ASN A 62 -6.13 2.77 2.34
C ASN A 62 -5.14 3.07 3.48
N ALA A 63 -4.73 2.05 4.22
CA ALA A 63 -3.73 2.20 5.28
C ALA A 63 -2.37 2.64 4.74
N LEU A 64 -1.92 2.09 3.59
CA LEU A 64 -0.67 2.51 2.93
C LEU A 64 -0.69 4.00 2.57
N ILE A 65 -1.78 4.45 1.98
CA ILE A 65 -1.96 5.86 1.60
C ILE A 65 -1.96 6.76 2.85
N ALA A 66 -2.67 6.34 3.90
CA ALA A 66 -2.76 7.08 5.15
C ALA A 66 -1.39 7.18 5.85
N GLU A 67 -0.67 6.06 5.97
CA GLU A 67 0.63 5.98 6.65
C GLU A 67 1.71 6.77 5.88
N TYR A 68 1.70 6.67 4.56
CA TYR A 68 2.57 7.48 3.69
C TYR A 68 2.35 8.99 3.88
N HIS A 69 1.10 9.44 3.96
CA HIS A 69 0.79 10.84 4.24
C HIS A 69 1.21 11.30 5.64
N LEU A 70 1.13 10.43 6.65
CA LEU A 70 1.56 10.75 8.01
C LEU A 70 3.08 10.97 8.11
N HIS A 71 3.86 10.26 7.29
CA HIS A 71 5.31 10.38 7.25
C HIS A 71 5.83 11.56 6.40
N GLN A 72 4.98 12.17 5.56
CA GLN A 72 5.31 13.39 4.80
C GLN A 72 4.93 14.70 5.53
N GLY A 73 4.57 14.61 6.82
CA GLY A 73 4.27 15.76 7.70
C GLY A 73 5.51 16.40 8.31
#